data_AF-A0A845Z1A3-F1
#
_entry.id   AF-A0A845Z1A3-F1
#
_cell.length_a   1.000
_cell.length_b   1.000
_cell.length_c   1.000
_cell.angle_alpha   90.00
_cell.angle_beta   90.00
_cell.angle_gamma   90.00
#
_symmetry.space_group_name_H-M   'P 1'
#
loop_
_entity.id
_entity.type
_entity.pdbx_description
1 polymer ?
#
loop_
_entity_poly.entity_id
_entity_poly.type
_entity_poly.pdbx_seq_one_letter_code
_entity_poly.pdbx_strand_id
1 'polypeptide(L)'
;MPFSNYKNIDTVAQEFQIQYIYANFVNEIKFSVNQNFIDELDFAISNLSVYSSEYAICENLIFPILKEVWKPYYEKLMLWSHKALTYDEKLSGQPDYIVAKLSPLGRMIFGKPYFLVVEAKLDNFNEGWGHFSYQLSVISYQYLSLFAQHDLGKQEA
;
A
#
# COMPACT_ATOMS: atom_id res chain seq x y z
N MET A 1 15.45 14.41 1.01
CA MET A 1 15.09 15.05 2.29
C MET A 1 14.52 13.97 3.20
N PRO A 2 14.50 14.11 4.53
CA PRO A 2 13.86 13.09 5.37
C PRO A 2 12.35 13.01 5.08
N PHE A 3 11.79 11.81 5.21
CA PHE A 3 10.37 11.46 5.03
C PHE A 3 9.40 12.48 5.68
N SER A 4 9.78 13.07 6.80
CA SER A 4 9.02 14.08 7.55
C SER A 4 8.73 15.40 6.81
N ASN A 5 9.37 15.65 5.65
CA ASN A 5 9.23 16.90 4.91
C ASN A 5 8.11 16.86 3.85
N TYR A 6 7.58 15.68 3.51
CA TYR A 6 6.55 15.53 2.48
C TYR A 6 5.14 15.60 3.05
N LYS A 7 4.77 16.79 3.54
CA LYS A 7 3.45 17.03 4.15
C LYS A 7 2.37 17.41 3.16
N ASN A 8 2.75 17.78 1.94
CA ASN A 8 1.82 18.26 0.92
C ASN A 8 2.12 17.59 -0.43
N ILE A 9 1.06 17.27 -1.17
CA ILE A 9 1.14 16.61 -2.48
C ILE A 9 1.83 17.47 -3.55
N ASP A 10 1.71 18.79 -3.47
CA ASP A 10 2.33 19.73 -4.42
C ASP A 10 3.86 19.64 -4.38
N THR A 11 4.43 19.52 -3.19
CA THR A 11 5.87 19.36 -2.95
C THR A 11 6.37 18.06 -3.57
N VAL A 12 5.63 16.97 -3.36
CA VAL A 12 5.95 15.66 -3.94
C VAL A 12 5.82 15.69 -5.47
N ALA A 13 4.74 16.25 -5.99
CA ALA A 13 4.50 16.31 -7.43
C ALA A 13 5.55 17.14 -8.16
N GLN A 14 5.98 18.27 -7.57
CA GLN A 14 7.06 19.10 -8.13
C GLN A 14 8.41 18.41 -8.08
N GLU A 15 8.79 17.77 -6.96
CA GLU A 15 10.10 17.12 -6.84
C GLU A 15 10.23 15.91 -7.78
N PHE A 16 9.18 15.08 -7.86
CA PHE A 16 9.20 13.85 -8.64
C PHE A 16 8.56 13.98 -10.03
N GLN A 17 8.21 15.20 -10.45
CA GLN A 17 7.59 15.49 -11.74
C GLN A 17 6.35 14.61 -12.02
N ILE A 18 5.52 14.41 -11.01
CA ILE A 18 4.32 13.57 -11.09
C ILE A 18 3.18 14.37 -11.70
N GLN A 19 2.57 13.83 -12.76
CA GLN A 19 1.36 14.41 -13.32
C GLN A 19 0.15 14.08 -12.45
N TYR A 20 -0.47 15.12 -11.88
CA TYR A 20 -1.73 14.98 -11.17
C TYR A 20 -2.91 14.98 -12.16
N ILE A 21 -3.74 13.95 -12.09
CA ILE A 21 -4.95 13.81 -12.89
C ILE A 21 -6.13 13.62 -11.95
N TYR A 22 -7.11 14.51 -12.01
CA TYR A 22 -8.37 14.37 -11.28
C TYR A 22 -9.39 13.64 -12.16
N ALA A 23 -9.72 12.40 -11.81
CA ALA A 23 -10.69 11.58 -12.52
C ALA A 23 -11.39 10.61 -11.56
N ASN A 24 -12.63 10.25 -11.86
CA ASN A 24 -13.32 9.16 -11.17
C ASN A 24 -12.73 7.82 -11.67
N PHE A 25 -12.02 7.11 -10.80
CA PHE A 25 -11.37 5.84 -11.14
C PHE A 25 -11.87 4.65 -10.32
N VAL A 26 -12.66 4.90 -9.27
CA VAL A 26 -13.23 3.85 -8.42
C VAL A 26 -14.48 3.29 -9.07
N ASN A 27 -14.48 1.99 -9.34
CA ASN A 27 -15.64 1.27 -9.84
C ASN A 27 -16.13 0.32 -8.75
N GLU A 28 -17.40 0.40 -8.40
CA GLU A 28 -18.02 -0.50 -7.45
C GLU A 28 -18.19 -1.89 -8.05
N ILE A 29 -17.72 -2.90 -7.33
CA ILE A 29 -17.84 -4.30 -7.74
C ILE A 29 -18.59 -5.02 -6.62
N LYS A 30 -19.58 -5.84 -7.00
CA LYS A 30 -20.27 -6.70 -6.02
C LYS A 30 -19.27 -7.70 -5.44
N PHE A 31 -19.14 -7.70 -4.11
CA PHE A 31 -18.28 -8.62 -3.38
C PHE A 31 -19.11 -9.31 -2.29
N SER A 32 -19.14 -10.64 -2.30
CA SER A 32 -19.84 -11.40 -1.26
C SER A 32 -18.91 -11.57 -0.06
N VAL A 33 -19.32 -11.03 1.08
CA VAL A 33 -18.58 -11.15 2.34
C VAL A 33 -19.14 -12.34 3.13
N ASN A 34 -18.27 -13.11 3.77
CA ASN A 34 -18.69 -14.22 4.62
C ASN A 34 -19.37 -13.69 5.90
N GLN A 35 -20.53 -14.24 6.27
CA GLN A 35 -21.23 -13.82 7.48
C GLN A 35 -20.38 -13.99 8.74
N ASN A 36 -19.58 -15.05 8.84
CA ASN A 36 -18.70 -15.26 9.99
C ASN A 36 -17.68 -14.11 10.15
N PHE A 37 -17.19 -13.56 9.03
CA PHE A 37 -16.28 -12.42 9.08
C PHE A 37 -17.00 -11.15 9.56
N ILE A 38 -18.23 -10.93 9.12
CA ILE A 38 -19.06 -9.82 9.59
C ILE A 38 -19.26 -9.92 11.10
N ASP A 39 -19.64 -11.10 11.59
CA ASP A 39 -19.87 -11.34 13.02
C ASP A 39 -18.58 -11.14 13.85
N GLU A 40 -17.43 -11.61 13.36
CA GLU A 40 -16.12 -11.39 13.98
C GLU A 40 -15.75 -9.90 14.03
N LEU A 41 -16.01 -9.17 12.95
CA LEU A 41 -15.72 -7.75 12.85
C LEU A 41 -16.62 -6.94 13.79
N ASP A 42 -17.92 -7.24 13.83
CA ASP A 42 -18.88 -6.60 14.73
C ASP A 42 -18.53 -6.86 16.19
N PHE A 43 -18.10 -8.09 16.51
CA PHE A 43 -17.59 -8.42 17.84
C PHE A 43 -16.35 -7.60 18.19
N ALA A 44 -15.39 -7.49 17.28
CA ALA A 44 -14.16 -6.71 17.49
C ALA A 44 -14.49 -5.23 17.73
N ILE A 45 -15.33 -4.62 16.89
CA ILE A 45 -15.74 -3.22 17.02
C ILE A 45 -16.47 -2.95 18.34
N SER A 46 -17.31 -3.90 18.78
CA SER A 46 -18.15 -3.71 19.97
C SER A 46 -17.40 -3.97 21.29
N ASN A 47 -16.36 -4.81 21.28
CA ASN A 47 -15.74 -5.32 22.51
C ASN A 47 -14.25 -4.98 22.65
N LEU A 48 -13.56 -4.62 21.56
CA LEU A 48 -12.17 -4.20 21.60
C LEU A 48 -12.09 -2.67 21.58
N SER A 49 -10.98 -2.15 22.11
CA SER A 49 -10.68 -0.72 22.02
C SER A 49 -10.12 -0.37 20.64
N VAL A 50 -10.87 -0.66 19.57
CA VAL A 50 -10.43 -0.54 18.17
C VAL A 50 -9.93 0.86 17.87
N TYR A 51 -10.61 1.88 18.39
CA TYR A 51 -10.30 3.29 18.12
C TYR A 51 -9.30 3.91 19.11
N SER A 52 -8.62 3.09 19.93
CA SER A 52 -7.69 3.60 20.95
C SER A 52 -6.33 4.04 20.40
N SER A 53 -5.91 3.49 19.25
CA SER A 53 -4.61 3.78 18.65
C SER A 53 -4.57 3.37 17.17
N GLU A 54 -3.63 3.95 16.42
CA GLU A 54 -3.32 3.57 15.03
C GLU A 54 -3.09 2.05 14.91
N TYR A 55 -2.29 1.47 15.83
CA TYR A 55 -2.06 0.03 15.89
C TYR A 55 -3.35 -0.77 16.09
N ALA A 56 -4.23 -0.32 16.99
CA ALA A 56 -5.50 -1.00 17.23
C ALA A 56 -6.42 -0.95 16.00
N ILE A 57 -6.46 0.17 15.28
CA ILE A 57 -7.22 0.32 14.03
C ILE A 57 -6.63 -0.58 12.94
N CYS A 58 -5.32 -0.51 12.72
CA CYS A 58 -4.60 -1.33 11.75
C CYS A 58 -4.86 -2.83 11.97
N GLU A 59 -4.69 -3.31 13.20
CA GLU A 59 -4.77 -4.75 13.51
C GLU A 59 -6.20 -5.28 13.60
N ASN A 60 -7.15 -4.49 14.12
CA ASN A 60 -8.49 -4.97 14.42
C ASN A 60 -9.55 -4.53 13.41
N LEU A 61 -9.22 -3.61 12.49
CA LEU A 61 -10.16 -3.12 11.49
C LEU A 61 -9.59 -3.22 10.07
N ILE A 62 -8.48 -2.53 9.78
CA ILE A 62 -7.96 -2.43 8.41
C ILE A 62 -7.44 -3.79 7.91
N PHE A 63 -6.55 -4.44 8.67
CA PHE A 63 -5.96 -5.71 8.25
C PHE A 63 -6.98 -6.84 8.10
N PRO A 64 -7.95 -7.05 9.03
CA PRO A 64 -8.99 -8.05 8.86
C PRO A 64 -9.80 -7.86 7.57
N ILE A 65 -10.20 -6.62 7.25
CA ILE A 65 -10.91 -6.28 6.00
C ILE A 65 -10.04 -6.58 4.78
N LEU A 66 -8.79 -6.10 4.76
CA LEU A 66 -7.87 -6.36 3.65
C LEU A 66 -7.63 -7.86 3.44
N LYS A 67 -7.47 -8.61 4.53
CA LYS A 67 -7.31 -10.06 4.49
C LYS A 67 -8.55 -10.73 3.92
N GLU A 68 -9.75 -10.36 4.34
CA GLU A 68 -11.01 -10.93 3.83
C GLU A 68 -11.15 -10.68 2.33
N VAL A 69 -10.91 -9.45 1.88
CA VAL A 69 -10.98 -9.08 0.45
C VAL A 69 -9.88 -9.76 -0.36
N TRP A 70 -8.70 -9.98 0.22
CA TRP A 70 -7.57 -10.64 -0.44
C TRP A 70 -7.75 -12.16 -0.58
N LYS A 71 -8.44 -12.83 0.34
CA LYS A 71 -8.57 -14.30 0.39
C LYS A 71 -8.91 -14.94 -0.97
N PRO A 72 -9.88 -14.45 -1.77
CA PRO A 72 -10.19 -15.06 -3.08
C PRO A 72 -9.05 -14.96 -4.12
N TYR A 73 -8.07 -14.09 -3.88
CA TYR A 73 -6.97 -13.80 -4.80
C TYR A 73 -5.63 -14.39 -4.35
N TYR A 74 -5.61 -15.22 -3.30
CA TYR A 74 -4.38 -15.69 -2.63
C TYR A 74 -3.39 -16.46 -3.53
N GLU A 75 -3.87 -17.04 -4.65
CA GLU A 75 -3.03 -17.75 -5.63
C GLU A 75 -2.32 -16.81 -6.60
N LYS A 76 -2.78 -15.57 -6.72
CA LYS A 76 -2.27 -14.59 -7.68
C LYS A 76 -1.62 -13.39 -7.01
N LEU A 77 -2.05 -13.08 -5.79
CA LEU A 77 -1.65 -11.90 -5.05
C LEU A 77 -1.12 -12.28 -3.66
N MET A 78 -0.24 -11.44 -3.15
CA MET A 78 0.32 -11.49 -1.81
C MET A 78 -0.03 -10.20 -1.07
N LEU A 79 -0.58 -10.35 0.14
CA LEU A 79 -0.76 -9.25 1.09
C LEU A 79 0.45 -9.18 2.00
N TRP A 80 1.13 -8.02 2.00
CA TRP A 80 2.26 -7.72 2.85
C TRP A 80 1.85 -6.68 3.89
N SER A 81 2.37 -6.83 5.10
CA SER A 81 2.16 -5.91 6.22
C SER A 81 3.49 -5.28 6.60
N HIS A 82 3.55 -3.96 6.72
CA HIS A 82 4.72 -3.19 7.15
C HIS A 82 6.01 -3.54 6.36
N LYS A 83 5.90 -3.78 5.05
CA LYS A 83 7.10 -4.08 4.25
C LYS A 83 7.82 -2.78 3.88
N ALA A 84 9.07 -2.66 4.32
CA ALA A 84 9.92 -1.55 3.94
C ALA A 84 10.21 -1.56 2.43
N LEU A 85 10.14 -0.37 1.83
CA LEU A 85 10.46 -0.07 0.45
C LEU A 85 11.63 0.91 0.45
N THR A 86 12.69 0.58 -0.26
CA THR A 86 13.90 1.40 -0.32
C THR A 86 14.35 1.45 -1.77
N TYR A 87 14.28 2.64 -2.37
CA TYR A 87 14.90 2.92 -3.66
C TYR A 87 16.32 3.47 -3.46
N ASP A 88 16.43 4.52 -2.64
CA ASP A 88 17.70 5.12 -2.23
C ASP A 88 17.60 5.71 -0.80
N GLU A 89 18.65 6.38 -0.33
CA GLU A 89 18.69 7.01 1.00
C GLU A 89 17.62 8.10 1.22
N LYS A 90 17.11 8.70 0.16
CA LYS A 90 16.13 9.80 0.19
C LYS A 90 14.73 9.35 -0.16
N LEU A 91 14.58 8.22 -0.85
CA LEU A 91 13.33 7.68 -1.38
C LEU A 91 13.10 6.28 -0.77
N SER A 92 12.62 6.27 0.46
CA SER A 92 12.30 5.06 1.21
C SER A 92 11.07 5.27 2.09
N GLY A 93 10.27 4.21 2.28
CA GLY A 93 9.05 4.29 3.07
C GLY A 93 8.56 2.90 3.48
N GLN A 94 7.60 2.87 4.40
CA GLN A 94 6.97 1.64 4.87
C GLN A 94 5.46 1.87 4.88
N PRO A 95 4.75 1.47 3.83
CA PRO A 95 3.29 1.44 3.84
C PRO A 95 2.79 0.45 4.88
N ASP A 96 1.61 0.71 5.45
CA ASP A 96 1.00 -0.19 6.42
C ASP A 96 0.69 -1.54 5.76
N TYR A 97 0.13 -1.50 4.54
CA TYR A 97 -0.14 -2.71 3.75
C TYR A 97 0.17 -2.55 2.27
N ILE A 98 0.59 -3.65 1.64
CA ILE A 98 0.85 -3.73 0.20
C ILE A 98 0.20 -4.99 -0.37
N VAL A 99 -0.60 -4.84 -1.43
CA VAL A 99 -1.02 -5.99 -2.25
C VAL A 99 -0.14 -6.03 -3.50
N ALA A 100 0.57 -7.13 -3.67
CA ALA A 100 1.50 -7.35 -4.77
C ALA A 100 1.20 -8.66 -5.51
N LYS A 101 1.69 -8.80 -6.74
CA LYS A 101 1.68 -10.07 -7.48
C LYS A 101 2.42 -11.14 -6.67
N LEU A 102 1.87 -12.35 -6.62
CA LEU A 102 2.61 -13.51 -6.15
C LEU A 102 3.80 -13.77 -7.07
N SER A 103 5.01 -13.82 -6.50
CA SER A 103 6.21 -14.14 -7.26
C SER A 103 6.20 -15.60 -7.71
N PRO A 104 6.61 -15.91 -8.95
CA PRO A 104 6.84 -17.29 -9.39
C PRO A 104 7.87 -18.03 -8.53
N LEU A 105 8.75 -17.29 -7.86
CA LEU A 105 9.77 -17.82 -6.95
C LEU A 105 9.22 -18.11 -5.53
N GLY A 106 7.92 -17.90 -5.31
CA GLY A 106 7.24 -18.17 -4.06
C GLY A 106 6.94 -16.94 -3.20
N ARG A 107 6.33 -17.19 -2.04
CA ARG A 107 5.71 -16.16 -1.17
C ARG A 107 6.70 -15.27 -0.42
N MET A 108 7.97 -15.70 -0.32
CA MET A 108 9.01 -14.93 0.35
C MET A 108 9.56 -13.79 -0.52
N ILE A 109 9.36 -13.86 -1.83
CA ILE A 109 9.87 -12.89 -2.79
C ILE A 109 8.81 -11.84 -3.08
N PHE A 110 9.20 -10.58 -2.91
CA PHE A 110 8.33 -9.45 -3.19
C PHE A 110 8.10 -9.30 -4.69
N GLY A 111 6.86 -9.55 -5.13
CA GLY A 111 6.44 -9.33 -6.50
C GLY A 111 5.96 -7.90 -6.74
N LYS A 112 5.48 -7.63 -7.95
CA LYS A 112 5.04 -6.28 -8.37
C LYS A 112 3.85 -5.77 -7.53
N PRO A 113 3.95 -4.64 -6.83
CA PRO A 113 2.85 -4.04 -6.08
C PRO A 113 1.80 -3.50 -7.04
N TYR A 114 0.54 -3.66 -6.65
CA TYR A 114 -0.63 -3.14 -7.36
C TYR A 114 -1.45 -2.17 -6.52
N PHE A 115 -1.40 -2.31 -5.19
CA PHE A 115 -2.19 -1.52 -4.27
C PHE A 115 -1.43 -1.30 -2.96
N LEU A 116 -1.57 -0.10 -2.42
CA LEU A 116 -0.95 0.35 -1.18
C LEU A 116 -2.02 0.93 -0.27
N VAL A 117 -1.86 0.67 1.02
CA VAL A 117 -2.67 1.27 2.07
C VAL A 117 -1.73 1.99 3.01
N VAL A 118 -2.07 3.25 3.28
CA VAL A 118 -1.38 4.12 4.23
C VAL A 118 -2.45 4.77 5.09
N GLU A 119 -2.34 4.61 6.40
CA GLU A 119 -3.21 5.27 7.37
C GLU A 119 -2.90 6.78 7.42
N ALA A 120 -3.94 7.60 7.32
CA ALA A 120 -3.82 9.02 7.56
C ALA A 120 -3.69 9.27 9.07
N LYS A 121 -2.47 9.50 9.53
CA LYS A 121 -2.18 9.75 10.94
C LYS A 121 -2.89 11.01 11.44
N LEU A 122 -3.37 10.95 12.69
CA LEU A 122 -3.98 12.07 13.42
C LEU A 122 -5.16 12.76 12.71
N ASP A 123 -5.86 12.04 11.82
CA ASP A 123 -6.93 12.59 10.98
C ASP A 123 -6.48 13.78 10.10
N ASN A 124 -5.16 13.92 9.90
CA ASN A 124 -4.59 14.95 9.06
C ASN A 124 -4.53 14.44 7.61
N PHE A 125 -5.65 14.56 6.91
CA PHE A 125 -5.78 14.12 5.53
C PHE A 125 -4.66 14.66 4.62
N ASN A 126 -4.30 15.94 4.74
CA ASN A 126 -3.30 16.56 3.87
C ASN A 126 -1.91 15.93 4.04
N GLU A 127 -1.49 15.75 5.31
CA GLU A 127 -0.22 15.09 5.62
C GLU A 127 -0.24 13.63 5.20
N GLY A 128 -1.32 12.90 5.45
CA GLY A 128 -1.52 11.54 4.96
C GLY A 128 -1.42 11.44 3.44
N TRP A 129 -1.99 12.41 2.71
CA TRP A 129 -1.95 12.47 1.25
C TRP A 129 -0.54 12.75 0.70
N GLY A 130 0.23 13.60 1.37
CA GLY A 130 1.64 13.85 1.08
C GLY A 130 2.48 12.59 1.26
N HIS A 131 2.35 11.93 2.42
CA HIS A 131 3.04 10.67 2.72
C HIS A 131 2.68 9.56 1.73
N PHE A 132 1.40 9.40 1.40
CA PHE A 132 0.93 8.45 0.41
C PHE A 132 1.54 8.70 -0.98
N SER A 133 1.54 9.96 -1.43
CA SER A 133 2.08 10.35 -2.74
C SER A 133 3.58 10.09 -2.84
N TYR A 134 4.31 10.34 -1.75
CA TYR A 134 5.74 10.04 -1.67
C TYR A 134 5.99 8.51 -1.71
N GLN A 135 5.21 7.71 -0.97
CA GLN A 135 5.38 6.24 -1.02
C GLN A 135 5.03 5.66 -2.40
N LEU A 136 4.08 6.26 -3.13
CA LEU A 136 3.82 5.92 -4.53
C LEU A 136 5.01 6.19 -5.45
N SER A 137 5.74 7.30 -5.23
CA SER A 137 6.94 7.59 -6.01
C SER A 137 8.05 6.58 -5.71
N VAL A 138 8.27 6.20 -4.45
CA VAL A 138 9.23 5.12 -4.06
C VAL A 138 9.00 3.86 -4.89
N ILE A 139 7.76 3.38 -4.96
CA ILE A 139 7.42 2.18 -5.73
C ILE A 139 7.63 2.37 -7.22
N SER A 140 7.20 3.52 -7.74
CA SER A 140 7.30 3.80 -9.17
C SER A 140 8.77 3.77 -9.62
N TYR A 141 9.66 4.44 -8.88
CA TYR A 141 11.09 4.44 -9.18
C TYR A 141 11.75 3.08 -8.95
N GLN A 142 11.43 2.39 -7.85
CA GLN A 142 11.97 1.05 -7.57
C GLN A 142 11.59 0.02 -8.64
N TYR A 143 10.37 0.08 -9.19
CA TYR A 143 9.98 -0.84 -10.25
C TYR A 143 10.47 -0.39 -11.63
N LEU A 144 10.48 0.90 -11.94
CA LEU A 144 11.04 1.39 -13.21
C LEU A 144 12.54 1.04 -13.34
N SER A 145 13.32 1.13 -12.26
CA SER A 145 14.73 0.71 -12.27
C SER A 145 14.90 -0.79 -12.46
N LEU A 146 14.08 -1.62 -11.80
CA LEU A 146 14.08 -3.07 -11.98
C LEU A 146 13.68 -3.48 -13.41
N PHE A 147 12.71 -2.78 -14.02
CA PHE A 147 12.33 -3.01 -15.42
C PHE A 147 13.45 -2.60 -16.39
N ALA A 148 14.09 -1.44 -16.17
CA ALA A 148 15.20 -0.99 -16.99
C ALA A 148 16.40 -1.96 -16.95
N GLN A 149 16.71 -2.52 -15.77
CA GLN A 149 17.77 -3.52 -15.63
C GLN A 149 17.42 -4.85 -16.31
N HIS A 150 16.15 -5.26 -16.27
CA HIS A 150 15.69 -6.49 -16.93
C HIS A 150 15.68 -6.38 -18.47
N ASP A 151 15.41 -5.20 -19.03
CA ASP A 151 15.49 -4.99 -20.49
C ASP A 151 16.93 -4.84 -20.99
N LEU A 152 17.84 -4.23 -20.22
CA LEU A 152 19.27 -4.19 -20.53
C LEU A 152 19.89 -5.61 -20.54
N GLY A 153 19.51 -6.46 -19.57
CA GLY A 153 19.96 -7.86 -19.52
C GLY A 153 19.44 -8.76 -20.65
N LYS A 154 18.46 -8.30 -21.45
CA LYS A 154 17.98 -8.99 -22.66
C LYS A 154 18.64 -8.49 -23.94
N GLN A 155 19.35 -7.36 -23.91
CA GLN A 155 20.10 -6.85 -25.06
C GLN A 155 21.55 -7.35 -25.10
N GLU A 156 22.04 -7.96 -24.01
CA GLU A 156 23.40 -8.53 -23.89
C GLU A 156 23.44 -10.07 -23.95
N ALA A 157 22.40 -10.73 -24.45
CA ALA A 157 22.34 -12.19 -24.63
C ALA A 157 22.06 -12.61 -26.07
#